data_AF-A0A212K946-F1
#
_entry.id   AF-A0A212K946-F1
#
_cell.length_a   1.000
_cell.length_b   1.000
_cell.length_c   1.000
_cell.angle_alpha   90.00
_cell.angle_beta   90.00
_cell.angle_gamma   90.00
#
_symmetry.space_group_name_H-M   'P 1'
#
loop_
_entity.id
_entity.type
_entity.pdbx_description
1 polymer ?
#
loop_
_entity_poly.entity_id
_entity_poly.type
_entity_poly.pdbx_seq_one_letter_code
_entity_poly.pdbx_strand_id
1 'polypeptide(L)'
;MKRRVFIPILCCLLLGLGAVMAHAAPSVTISDSGQGSAQTGGSYGQYSNSYDFPAGRPVTFQAFKDRYQTIGTSPEGAVRMYFDALYSYIDPARKAEGAKMVRYSMHEGKNWERSAALATFVSRLKNPSYHYIFRSFAEGTSPENSYTMDPDNYRLMFNTSRQEGDYVSLTIWSSGADNPRILGVKQFEDGLWYVVNNHSTYVEVRPAANQVRTGGHDADLD
;
A
#
# COMPACT_ATOMS: atom_id res chain seq x y z
N MET A 1 67.16 -8.31 -34.66
CA MET A 1 67.09 -9.58 -35.42
C MET A 1 66.58 -10.69 -34.51
N LYS A 2 65.32 -11.10 -34.63
CA LYS A 2 64.82 -12.46 -34.33
C LYS A 2 63.46 -12.60 -35.02
N ARG A 3 63.37 -13.66 -35.83
CA ARG A 3 62.40 -13.84 -36.92
C ARG A 3 61.01 -14.22 -36.40
N ARG A 4 60.01 -13.69 -37.09
CA ARG A 4 58.59 -14.03 -37.00
C ARG A 4 58.36 -15.44 -37.55
N VAL A 5 57.52 -16.23 -36.89
CA VAL A 5 56.87 -17.41 -37.50
C VAL A 5 55.37 -17.09 -37.60
N PHE A 6 54.88 -17.24 -38.82
CA PHE A 6 53.55 -16.98 -39.33
C PHE A 6 52.73 -18.26 -39.21
N ILE A 7 51.52 -18.21 -38.64
CA ILE A 7 50.51 -19.26 -38.78
C ILE A 7 49.20 -18.56 -39.18
N PRO A 8 48.66 -18.81 -40.39
CA PRO A 8 47.35 -18.30 -40.80
C PRO A 8 46.32 -19.44 -40.87
N ILE A 9 45.22 -19.32 -40.12
CA ILE A 9 43.95 -20.04 -40.38
C ILE A 9 42.85 -19.04 -40.00
N LEU A 10 42.33 -18.26 -40.94
CA LEU A 10 41.19 -18.56 -41.83
C LEU A 10 39.85 -18.69 -41.08
N CYS A 11 39.12 -17.58 -41.12
CA CYS A 11 37.71 -17.45 -41.49
C CYS A 11 36.69 -18.37 -40.80
N CYS A 12 35.83 -17.77 -39.97
CA CYS A 12 34.39 -18.01 -40.04
C CYS A 12 33.64 -16.76 -39.54
N LEU A 13 33.05 -16.04 -40.50
CA LEU A 13 31.91 -15.16 -40.27
C LEU A 13 30.79 -15.97 -39.60
N LEU A 14 30.29 -15.49 -38.46
CA LEU A 14 28.89 -15.70 -38.08
C LEU A 14 28.34 -14.40 -37.49
N LEU A 15 27.57 -13.70 -38.33
CA LEU A 15 26.60 -12.70 -37.96
C LEU A 15 25.55 -13.34 -37.06
N GLY A 16 25.59 -13.03 -35.76
CA GLY A 16 24.53 -13.33 -34.81
C GLY A 16 23.77 -12.05 -34.48
N LEU A 17 22.59 -11.92 -35.09
CA LEU A 17 21.57 -10.92 -34.81
C LEU A 17 21.31 -10.77 -33.30
N GLY A 18 21.09 -9.54 -32.86
CA GLY A 18 20.68 -9.22 -31.51
C GLY A 18 19.35 -9.88 -31.13
N ALA A 19 19.31 -10.40 -29.91
CA ALA A 19 18.07 -10.68 -29.20
C ALA A 19 18.08 -9.82 -27.94
N VAL A 20 17.50 -8.63 -28.04
CA VAL A 20 17.05 -7.87 -26.88
C VAL A 20 15.91 -8.67 -26.27
N MET A 21 16.17 -9.36 -25.17
CA MET A 21 15.14 -10.00 -24.36
C MET A 21 14.31 -8.90 -23.70
N ALA A 22 13.28 -8.42 -24.40
CA ALA A 22 12.21 -7.66 -23.78
C ALA A 22 11.49 -8.59 -22.79
N HIS A 23 11.73 -8.39 -21.50
CA HIS A 23 10.84 -8.92 -20.46
C HIS A 23 9.51 -8.16 -20.59
N ALA A 24 8.52 -8.82 -21.17
CA ALA A 24 7.13 -8.38 -21.11
C ALA A 24 6.72 -8.37 -19.62
N ALA A 25 6.50 -7.17 -19.08
CA ALA A 25 5.80 -7.03 -17.81
C ALA A 25 4.41 -7.67 -17.96
N PRO A 26 3.91 -8.42 -16.97
CA PRO A 26 2.54 -8.93 -17.02
C PRO A 26 1.59 -7.74 -17.01
N SER A 27 0.90 -7.52 -18.13
CA SER A 27 -0.19 -6.56 -18.24
C SER A 27 -1.33 -7.03 -17.35
N VAL A 28 -1.67 -6.21 -16.35
CA VAL A 28 -2.92 -6.35 -15.60
C VAL A 28 -4.06 -6.29 -16.62
N THR A 29 -4.80 -7.39 -16.75
CA THR A 29 -5.96 -7.48 -17.63
C THR A 29 -7.11 -6.76 -16.95
N ILE A 30 -7.54 -5.64 -17.52
CA ILE A 30 -8.77 -4.94 -17.13
C ILE A 30 -9.93 -5.76 -17.72
N SER A 31 -10.61 -6.53 -16.90
CA SER A 31 -11.86 -7.18 -17.27
C SER A 31 -13.02 -6.21 -17.11
N ASP A 32 -13.53 -5.68 -18.22
CA ASP A 32 -14.83 -5.02 -18.31
C ASP A 32 -15.90 -6.10 -18.43
N SER A 33 -16.74 -6.25 -17.41
CA SER A 33 -17.96 -7.04 -17.50
C SER A 33 -19.09 -6.33 -16.76
N GLY A 34 -19.98 -5.72 -17.55
CA GLY A 34 -21.21 -5.12 -17.07
C GLY A 34 -22.29 -6.14 -16.66
N GLN A 35 -23.12 -5.64 -15.73
CA GLN A 35 -24.52 -5.97 -15.40
C GLN A 35 -24.85 -7.21 -14.55
N GLY A 36 -25.39 -6.94 -13.33
CA GLY A 36 -26.12 -7.93 -12.51
C GLY A 36 -26.42 -7.54 -11.05
N SER A 37 -27.22 -6.49 -10.83
CA SER A 37 -28.12 -6.21 -9.68
C SER A 37 -27.79 -6.67 -8.23
N ALA A 38 -27.57 -5.70 -7.33
CA ALA A 38 -28.36 -5.47 -6.10
C ALA A 38 -27.96 -4.13 -5.43
N GLN A 39 -28.90 -3.19 -5.35
CA GLN A 39 -28.76 -1.90 -4.66
C GLN A 39 -28.91 -2.06 -3.14
N THR A 40 -27.97 -1.52 -2.36
CA THR A 40 -28.28 -0.65 -1.20
C THR A 40 -27.04 0.13 -0.73
N GLY A 41 -27.11 1.46 -0.77
CA GLY A 41 -26.36 2.36 0.12
C GLY A 41 -25.07 3.02 -0.40
N GLY A 42 -25.20 4.23 -0.94
CA GLY A 42 -24.10 5.20 -1.10
C GLY A 42 -23.76 5.56 -2.55
N SER A 43 -24.09 6.78 -2.99
CA SER A 43 -23.64 7.34 -4.27
C SER A 43 -22.16 7.69 -4.18
N TYR A 44 -21.30 6.69 -4.38
CA TYR A 44 -19.87 6.85 -4.46
C TYR A 44 -19.51 7.34 -5.88
N GLY A 45 -19.42 8.65 -6.06
CA GLY A 45 -19.06 9.25 -7.34
C GLY A 45 -17.72 8.71 -7.86
N GLN A 46 -17.73 8.09 -9.04
CA GLN A 46 -16.58 7.80 -9.91
C GLN A 46 -15.26 7.42 -9.18
N TYR A 47 -15.29 6.44 -8.27
CA TYR A 47 -14.07 5.77 -7.80
C TYR A 47 -13.68 4.76 -8.86
N SER A 48 -12.70 5.14 -9.69
CA SER A 48 -12.58 4.58 -11.03
C SER A 48 -11.79 3.29 -11.13
N ASN A 49 -11.13 2.79 -10.08
CA ASN A 49 -10.39 1.52 -10.17
C ASN A 49 -10.42 0.72 -8.86
N SER A 50 -11.23 -0.34 -8.82
CA SER A 50 -11.04 -1.43 -7.85
C SER A 50 -9.88 -2.29 -8.34
N TYR A 51 -8.75 -2.25 -7.64
CA TYR A 51 -7.63 -3.14 -7.91
C TYR A 51 -7.82 -4.44 -7.13
N ASP A 52 -7.94 -5.56 -7.85
CA ASP A 52 -7.99 -6.89 -7.24
C ASP A 52 -6.56 -7.32 -6.87
N PHE A 53 -6.23 -7.11 -5.60
CA PHE A 53 -5.01 -7.62 -5.00
C PHE A 53 -5.23 -9.04 -4.45
N PRO A 54 -4.18 -9.88 -4.38
CA PRO A 54 -4.27 -11.19 -3.74
C PRO A 54 -4.85 -11.11 -2.34
N ALA A 55 -5.85 -11.96 -2.08
CA ALA A 55 -6.44 -12.13 -0.76
C ALA A 55 -5.43 -12.65 0.27
N GLY A 56 -5.73 -12.40 1.54
CA GLY A 56 -4.91 -12.73 2.71
C GLY A 56 -3.71 -11.81 2.84
N ARG A 57 -3.35 -11.37 4.05
CA ARG A 57 -2.10 -10.61 4.27
C ARG A 57 -0.91 -11.55 4.40
N PRO A 58 0.31 -11.13 4.01
CA PRO A 58 1.51 -11.89 4.29
C PRO A 58 1.71 -12.09 5.80
N VAL A 59 1.96 -13.34 6.22
CA VAL A 59 2.13 -13.68 7.65
C VAL A 59 3.55 -13.41 8.14
N THR A 60 4.55 -13.57 7.27
CA THR A 60 5.96 -13.35 7.59
C THR A 60 6.55 -12.22 6.76
N PHE A 61 7.60 -11.58 7.26
CA PHE A 61 8.31 -10.54 6.54
C PHE A 61 8.93 -11.05 5.23
N GLN A 62 9.35 -12.32 5.17
CA GLN A 62 9.84 -12.89 3.92
C GLN A 62 8.72 -13.02 2.89
N ALA A 63 7.57 -13.59 3.27
CA ALA A 63 6.41 -13.67 2.39
C ALA A 63 5.91 -12.28 1.95
N PHE A 64 6.03 -11.29 2.84
CA PHE A 64 5.73 -9.90 2.50
C PHE A 64 6.67 -9.36 1.43
N LYS A 65 7.99 -9.56 1.58
CA LYS A 65 8.97 -9.14 0.58
C LYS A 65 8.75 -9.82 -0.77
N ASP A 66 8.52 -11.13 -0.77
CA ASP A 66 8.31 -11.90 -2.00
C ASP A 66 7.08 -11.38 -2.75
N ARG A 67 6.00 -11.09 -2.03
CA ARG A 67 4.80 -10.47 -2.61
C ARG A 67 5.05 -9.01 -3.04
N TYR A 68 5.87 -8.26 -2.31
CA TYR A 68 6.20 -6.89 -2.67
C TYR A 68 6.92 -6.81 -4.03
N GLN A 69 7.71 -7.83 -4.39
CA GLN A 69 8.38 -7.89 -5.70
C GLN A 69 7.41 -7.94 -6.89
N THR A 70 6.17 -8.36 -6.68
CA THR A 70 5.16 -8.39 -7.74
C THR A 70 4.21 -7.21 -7.61
N ILE A 71 3.61 -7.03 -6.44
CA ILE A 71 2.57 -6.01 -6.21
C ILE A 71 3.18 -4.61 -6.10
N GLY A 72 4.33 -4.46 -5.43
CA GLY A 72 4.99 -3.16 -5.21
C GLY A 72 5.61 -2.53 -6.46
N THR A 73 5.37 -3.10 -7.65
CA THR A 73 5.84 -2.55 -8.93
C THR A 73 4.94 -1.43 -9.46
N SER A 74 3.83 -1.13 -8.78
CA SER A 74 2.95 0.01 -9.05
C SER A 74 2.72 0.90 -7.82
N PRO A 75 2.36 2.18 -8.02
CA PRO A 75 1.93 3.09 -6.95
C PRO A 75 0.85 2.49 -6.04
N GLU A 76 -0.24 1.99 -6.62
CA GLU A 76 -1.40 1.45 -5.89
C GLU A 76 -1.04 0.17 -5.14
N GLY A 77 -0.19 -0.67 -5.75
CA GLY A 77 0.29 -1.89 -5.13
C GLY A 77 1.19 -1.62 -3.92
N ALA A 78 2.05 -0.60 -3.97
CA ALA A 78 2.82 -0.16 -2.81
C ALA A 78 1.92 0.33 -1.66
N VAL A 79 0.87 1.10 -1.96
CA VAL A 79 -0.11 1.53 -0.95
C VAL A 79 -0.86 0.33 -0.37
N ARG A 80 -1.26 -0.63 -1.20
CA ARG A 80 -1.86 -1.88 -0.73
C ARG A 80 -0.94 -2.62 0.24
N MET A 81 0.32 -2.81 -0.13
CA MET A 81 1.31 -3.48 0.74
C MET A 81 1.58 -2.70 2.03
N TYR A 82 1.53 -1.36 1.99
CA TYR A 82 1.57 -0.53 3.20
C TYR A 82 0.39 -0.82 4.13
N PHE A 83 -0.84 -0.91 3.62
CA PHE A 83 -2.00 -1.25 4.47
C PHE A 83 -1.96 -2.70 5.00
N ASP A 84 -1.49 -3.68 4.21
CA ASP A 84 -1.23 -5.03 4.70
C ASP A 84 -0.29 -5.01 5.92
N ALA A 85 0.76 -4.18 5.84
CA ALA A 85 1.73 -4.00 6.91
C ALA A 85 1.12 -3.32 8.14
N LEU A 86 0.32 -2.27 7.96
CA LEU A 86 -0.39 -1.60 9.06
C LEU A 86 -1.32 -2.57 9.78
N TYR A 87 -2.12 -3.33 9.04
CA TYR A 87 -3.05 -4.29 9.62
C TYR A 87 -2.31 -5.41 10.34
N SER A 88 -1.16 -5.84 9.82
CA SER A 88 -0.30 -6.82 10.49
C SER A 88 0.36 -6.24 11.75
N TYR A 89 0.63 -4.94 11.78
CA TYR A 89 1.18 -4.26 12.95
C TYR A 89 0.17 -4.17 14.10
N ILE A 90 -1.07 -3.80 13.79
CA ILE A 90 -2.12 -3.60 14.80
C ILE A 90 -2.70 -4.92 15.33
N ASP A 91 -2.47 -6.03 14.63
CA ASP A 91 -2.77 -7.39 15.10
C ASP A 91 -1.70 -7.82 16.13
N PRO A 92 -2.07 -8.03 17.41
CA PRO A 92 -1.12 -8.42 18.45
C PRO A 92 -0.33 -9.69 18.13
N ALA A 93 -0.94 -10.64 17.41
CA ALA A 93 -0.29 -11.90 17.04
C ALA A 93 0.75 -11.74 15.92
N ARG A 94 0.62 -10.69 15.10
CA ARG A 94 1.49 -10.45 13.93
C ARG A 94 2.38 -9.21 14.07
N LYS A 95 2.24 -8.43 15.15
CA LYS A 95 2.90 -7.14 15.37
C LYS A 95 4.40 -7.12 15.08
N ALA A 96 5.14 -8.14 15.52
CA ALA A 96 6.59 -8.20 15.32
C ALA A 96 6.99 -8.30 13.84
N GLU A 97 6.22 -9.07 13.05
CA GLU A 97 6.39 -9.14 11.60
C GLU A 97 5.86 -7.87 10.93
N GLY A 98 4.69 -7.39 11.36
CA GLY A 98 4.10 -6.13 10.90
C GLY A 98 5.05 -4.93 11.04
N ALA A 99 5.81 -4.83 12.13
CA ALA A 99 6.80 -3.76 12.33
C ALA A 99 7.92 -3.79 11.28
N LYS A 100 8.32 -4.97 10.81
CA LYS A 100 9.31 -5.12 9.72
C LYS A 100 8.69 -4.75 8.37
N MET A 101 7.43 -5.13 8.16
CA MET A 101 6.67 -4.84 6.94
C MET A 101 6.41 -3.33 6.79
N VAL A 102 5.98 -2.64 7.86
CA VAL A 102 5.72 -1.19 7.83
C VAL A 102 6.99 -0.44 7.45
N ARG A 103 8.09 -0.77 8.15
CA ARG A 103 9.42 -0.26 7.83
C ARG A 103 9.76 -0.43 6.35
N TYR A 104 9.60 -1.64 5.81
CA TYR A 104 9.93 -1.93 4.43
C TYR A 104 9.06 -1.13 3.46
N SER A 105 7.74 -1.11 3.68
CA SER A 105 6.78 -0.41 2.81
C SER A 105 6.97 1.10 2.72
N MET A 106 7.63 1.70 3.73
CA MET A 106 7.94 3.12 3.78
C MET A 106 9.41 3.42 3.41
N HIS A 107 10.19 2.40 3.05
CA HIS A 107 11.63 2.52 2.80
C HIS A 107 12.42 3.10 4.00
N GLU A 108 12.01 2.74 5.22
CA GLU A 108 12.51 3.34 6.46
C GLU A 108 13.68 2.57 7.11
N GLY A 109 14.43 3.28 7.95
CA GLY A 109 15.52 2.74 8.75
C GLY A 109 15.08 1.76 9.85
N LYS A 110 16.02 0.98 10.41
CA LYS A 110 15.75 0.02 11.49
C LYS A 110 15.08 0.64 12.72
N ASN A 111 15.29 1.94 12.96
CA ASN A 111 14.81 2.68 14.13
C ASN A 111 13.59 3.55 13.84
N TRP A 112 12.83 3.28 12.77
CA TRP A 112 11.69 4.10 12.33
C TRP A 112 10.67 4.39 13.45
N GLU A 113 10.43 3.43 14.35
CA GLU A 113 9.52 3.63 15.49
C GLU A 113 9.97 4.71 16.49
N ARG A 114 11.25 5.10 16.46
CA ARG A 114 11.82 6.15 17.30
C ARG A 114 11.99 7.47 16.54
N SER A 115 11.58 7.52 15.28
CA SER A 115 11.67 8.73 14.45
C SER A 115 10.75 9.81 15.00
N ALA A 116 11.29 11.00 15.26
CA ALA A 116 10.50 12.17 15.64
C ALA A 116 9.50 12.56 14.54
N ALA A 117 9.89 12.42 13.27
CA ALA A 117 9.00 12.69 12.13
C ALA A 117 7.79 11.77 12.08
N LEU A 118 7.90 10.55 12.63
CA LEU A 118 6.83 9.54 12.65
C LEU A 118 6.17 9.41 14.03
N ALA A 119 6.46 10.30 14.99
CA ALA A 119 6.02 10.13 16.38
C ALA A 119 4.49 9.97 16.52
N THR A 120 3.71 10.82 15.83
CA THR A 120 2.24 10.73 15.84
C THR A 120 1.74 9.45 15.18
N PHE A 121 2.31 9.08 14.03
CA PHE A 121 1.98 7.84 13.32
C PHE A 121 2.22 6.61 14.20
N VAL A 122 3.40 6.52 14.82
CA VAL A 122 3.79 5.41 15.70
C VAL A 122 2.90 5.37 16.95
N SER A 123 2.60 6.52 17.54
CA SER A 123 1.69 6.61 18.70
C SER A 123 0.31 6.04 18.38
N ARG A 124 -0.28 6.44 17.23
CA ARG A 124 -1.60 5.95 16.78
C ARG A 124 -1.57 4.49 16.38
N LEU A 125 -0.49 3.99 15.78
CA LEU A 125 -0.31 2.57 15.50
C LEU A 125 -0.23 1.72 16.78
N LYS A 126 0.43 2.21 17.83
CA LYS A 126 0.63 1.47 19.08
C LYS A 126 -0.59 1.46 19.97
N ASN A 127 -1.41 2.50 19.94
CA ASN A 127 -2.57 2.64 20.80
C ASN A 127 -3.86 2.10 20.13
N PRO A 128 -4.46 1.02 20.65
CA PRO A 128 -5.69 0.42 20.10
C PRO A 128 -6.87 1.39 19.95
N SER A 129 -6.93 2.43 20.78
CA SER A 129 -8.01 3.42 20.71
C SER A 129 -8.03 4.17 19.39
N TYR A 130 -6.94 4.20 18.62
CA TYR A 130 -6.84 4.90 17.33
C TYR A 130 -6.87 3.97 16.11
N HIS A 131 -6.93 2.64 16.30
CA HIS A 131 -6.84 1.71 15.17
C HIS A 131 -8.01 1.84 14.17
N TYR A 132 -9.14 2.41 14.59
CA TYR A 132 -10.26 2.70 13.71
C TYR A 132 -9.87 3.66 12.57
N ILE A 133 -8.89 4.54 12.79
CA ILE A 133 -8.38 5.45 11.76
C ILE A 133 -7.82 4.65 10.59
N PHE A 134 -6.97 3.65 10.86
CA PHE A 134 -6.39 2.82 9.80
C PHE A 134 -7.43 1.92 9.13
N ARG A 135 -8.39 1.40 9.90
CA ARG A 135 -9.49 0.58 9.35
C ARG A 135 -10.42 1.38 8.44
N SER A 136 -10.55 2.69 8.64
CA SER A 136 -11.44 3.54 7.83
C SER A 136 -11.13 3.57 6.33
N PHE A 137 -9.94 3.12 5.93
CA PHE A 137 -9.54 3.02 4.52
C PHE A 137 -10.05 1.76 3.82
N ALA A 138 -10.49 0.75 4.58
CA ALA A 138 -11.12 -0.43 4.00
C ALA A 138 -12.53 -0.09 3.50
N GLU A 139 -12.85 -0.50 2.28
CA GLU A 139 -14.19 -0.37 1.71
C GLU A 139 -15.25 -1.05 2.60
N GLY A 140 -16.44 -0.45 2.68
CA GLY A 140 -17.56 -0.96 3.48
C GLY A 140 -17.47 -0.64 4.98
N THR A 141 -16.36 -0.06 5.45
CA THR A 141 -16.26 0.47 6.81
C THR A 141 -17.06 1.78 6.95
N SER A 142 -17.49 2.08 8.17
CA SER A 142 -18.10 3.35 8.52
C SER A 142 -18.02 3.61 10.04
N PRO A 143 -18.25 4.85 10.51
CA PRO A 143 -18.42 5.11 11.94
C PRO A 143 -19.49 4.23 12.59
N GLU A 144 -20.62 4.02 11.91
CA GLU A 144 -21.79 3.29 12.41
C GLU A 144 -21.50 1.80 12.63
N ASN A 145 -20.72 1.18 11.74
CA ASN A 145 -20.27 -0.21 11.92
C ASN A 145 -18.96 -0.33 12.72
N SER A 146 -18.55 0.76 13.39
CA SER A 146 -17.30 0.84 14.17
C SER A 146 -16.04 0.48 13.38
N TYR A 147 -16.07 0.77 12.07
CA TYR A 147 -15.02 0.45 11.12
C TYR A 147 -14.66 -1.05 11.09
N THR A 148 -15.67 -1.91 11.15
CA THR A 148 -15.49 -3.36 11.09
C THR A 148 -15.09 -3.78 9.67
N MET A 149 -14.03 -4.58 9.55
CA MET A 149 -13.49 -5.09 8.29
C MET A 149 -12.69 -6.37 8.52
N ASP A 150 -12.55 -7.19 7.48
CA ASP A 150 -11.66 -8.36 7.48
C ASP A 150 -10.27 -7.95 6.97
N PRO A 151 -9.22 -7.98 7.81
CA PRO A 151 -7.91 -7.52 7.39
C PRO A 151 -7.25 -8.46 6.37
N ASP A 152 -7.70 -9.71 6.29
CA ASP A 152 -7.24 -10.66 5.28
C ASP A 152 -8.10 -10.60 4.00
N ASN A 153 -9.21 -9.84 3.99
CA ASN A 153 -10.08 -9.64 2.83
C ASN A 153 -10.70 -8.23 2.80
N TYR A 154 -9.91 -7.24 2.40
CA TYR A 154 -10.35 -5.86 2.25
C TYR A 154 -9.97 -5.28 0.89
N ARG A 155 -10.68 -4.21 0.49
CA ARG A 155 -10.36 -3.41 -0.68
C ARG A 155 -10.08 -1.97 -0.31
N LEU A 156 -9.27 -1.32 -1.13
CA LEU A 156 -8.96 0.10 -1.06
C LEU A 156 -9.65 0.81 -2.23
N MET A 157 -10.24 1.97 -1.99
CA MET A 157 -10.89 2.76 -3.03
C MET A 157 -9.98 3.92 -3.43
N PHE A 158 -9.26 3.75 -4.54
CA PHE A 158 -8.46 4.81 -5.15
C PHE A 158 -9.37 5.75 -5.96
N ASN A 159 -9.06 7.04 -5.92
CA ASN A 159 -9.81 8.07 -6.64
C ASN A 159 -8.98 8.61 -7.81
N THR A 160 -7.87 9.28 -7.52
CA THR A 160 -7.01 9.90 -8.53
C THR A 160 -5.54 9.72 -8.20
N SER A 161 -4.69 9.79 -9.23
CA SER A 161 -3.24 9.88 -9.09
C SER A 161 -2.72 11.13 -9.80
N ARG A 162 -1.64 11.71 -9.30
CA ARG A 162 -0.97 12.87 -9.89
C ARG A 162 0.54 12.77 -9.72
N GLN A 163 1.30 12.99 -10.80
CA GLN A 163 2.75 13.13 -10.71
C GLN A 163 3.10 14.47 -10.04
N GLU A 164 3.95 14.44 -9.02
CA GLU A 164 4.43 15.57 -8.23
C GLU A 164 5.96 15.54 -8.17
N GLY A 165 6.62 16.20 -9.11
CA GLY A 165 8.09 16.19 -9.16
C GLY A 165 8.63 14.76 -9.28
N ASP A 166 9.29 14.26 -8.24
CA ASP A 166 9.91 12.94 -8.18
C ASP A 166 9.06 11.85 -7.49
N TYR A 167 7.80 12.15 -7.13
CA TYR A 167 6.87 11.17 -6.54
C TYR A 167 5.47 11.26 -7.17
N VAL A 168 4.62 10.28 -6.89
CA VAL A 168 3.20 10.26 -7.29
C VAL A 168 2.34 10.46 -6.04
N SER A 169 1.41 11.40 -6.10
CA SER A 169 0.34 11.53 -5.11
C SER A 169 -0.82 10.63 -5.50
N LEU A 170 -1.26 9.79 -4.57
CA LEU A 170 -2.43 8.92 -4.68
C LEU A 170 -3.51 9.38 -3.71
N THR A 171 -4.72 9.57 -4.24
CA THR A 171 -5.90 9.92 -3.46
C THR A 171 -6.71 8.66 -3.15
N ILE A 172 -7.00 8.41 -1.87
CA ILE A 172 -7.70 7.23 -1.37
C ILE A 172 -8.90 7.62 -0.50
N TRP A 173 -10.01 6.89 -0.62
CA TRP A 173 -11.17 7.09 0.24
C TRP A 173 -10.90 6.64 1.68
N SER A 174 -11.50 7.35 2.64
CA SER A 174 -11.58 6.97 4.04
C SER A 174 -13.01 7.24 4.50
N SER A 175 -13.73 6.21 4.91
CA SER A 175 -15.15 6.29 5.29
C SER A 175 -15.45 7.24 6.44
N GLY A 176 -14.45 7.52 7.27
CA GLY A 176 -14.55 8.43 8.41
C GLY A 176 -14.11 9.87 8.13
N ALA A 177 -13.73 10.21 6.91
CA ALA A 177 -13.25 11.55 6.55
C ALA A 177 -14.24 12.29 5.64
N ASP A 178 -14.26 13.62 5.71
CA ASP A 178 -15.09 14.43 4.80
C ASP A 178 -14.53 14.46 3.37
N ASN A 179 -13.21 14.33 3.24
CA ASN A 179 -12.50 14.35 1.97
C ASN A 179 -11.59 13.12 1.84
N PRO A 180 -11.36 12.62 0.61
CA PRO A 180 -10.32 11.64 0.34
C PRO A 180 -8.95 12.06 0.89
N ARG A 181 -8.12 11.09 1.26
CA ARG A 181 -6.79 11.28 1.84
C ARG A 181 -5.72 11.11 0.76
N ILE A 182 -4.60 11.81 0.91
CA ILE A 182 -3.50 11.75 -0.05
C ILE A 182 -2.31 11.02 0.58
N LEU A 183 -1.75 10.06 -0.16
CA LEU A 183 -0.44 9.45 0.11
C LEU A 183 0.54 9.84 -1.00
N GLY A 184 1.80 10.07 -0.65
CA GLY A 184 2.89 10.16 -1.61
C GLY A 184 3.62 8.83 -1.74
N VAL A 185 3.82 8.36 -2.97
CA VAL A 185 4.62 7.16 -3.27
C VAL A 185 5.72 7.47 -4.28
N LYS A 186 6.88 6.85 -4.13
CA LYS A 186 8.04 7.08 -4.99
C LYS A 186 8.65 5.76 -5.43
N GLN A 187 9.05 5.67 -6.70
CA GLN A 187 9.83 4.55 -7.21
C GLN A 187 11.32 4.73 -6.86
N PHE A 188 11.96 3.65 -6.43
CA PHE A 188 13.39 3.61 -6.15
C PHE A 188 14.14 2.80 -7.21
N GLU A 189 15.48 2.74 -7.10
CA GLU A 189 16.37 2.08 -8.08
C GLU A 189 16.11 0.59 -8.26
N ASP A 190 15.49 -0.06 -7.27
CA ASP A 190 15.06 -1.46 -7.33
C ASP A 190 13.79 -1.68 -8.18
N GLY A 191 13.23 -0.61 -8.74
CA GLY A 191 12.00 -0.64 -9.54
C GLY A 191 10.72 -0.72 -8.71
N LEU A 192 10.82 -0.72 -7.39
CA LEU A 192 9.68 -0.81 -6.48
C LEU A 192 9.24 0.59 -6.02
N TRP A 193 7.94 0.71 -5.80
CA TRP A 193 7.30 1.89 -5.24
C TRP A 193 7.19 1.76 -3.73
N TYR A 194 7.39 2.87 -3.02
CA TYR A 194 7.33 2.93 -1.56
C TYR A 194 6.54 4.15 -1.10
N VAL A 195 5.85 4.05 0.04
CA VAL A 195 5.15 5.20 0.64
C VAL A 195 6.16 6.14 1.29
N VAL A 196 6.29 7.35 0.73
CA VAL A 196 7.23 8.39 1.22
C VAL A 196 6.52 9.51 1.96
N ASN A 197 5.20 9.63 1.82
CA ASN A 197 4.37 10.52 2.63
C ASN A 197 3.06 9.82 3.01
N ASN A 198 2.92 9.52 4.30
CA ASN A 198 1.75 8.85 4.86
C ASN A 198 0.91 9.73 5.79
N HIS A 199 1.17 11.05 5.84
CA HIS A 199 0.59 11.94 6.85
C HIS A 199 -0.93 11.80 6.98
N SER A 200 -1.62 11.77 5.83
CA SER A 200 -3.09 11.70 5.77
C SER A 200 -3.68 10.38 6.28
N THR A 201 -2.88 9.34 6.49
CA THR A 201 -3.33 8.00 6.91
C THR A 201 -3.54 7.85 8.40
N TYR A 202 -3.04 8.80 9.18
CA TYR A 202 -3.17 8.82 10.63
C TYR A 202 -3.77 10.13 11.13
N VAL A 203 -4.40 10.93 10.27
CA VAL A 203 -5.22 12.09 10.67
C VAL A 203 -6.56 11.58 11.23
N GLU A 204 -7.11 12.34 12.18
CA GLU A 204 -8.37 12.00 12.84
C GLU A 204 -9.52 11.78 11.85
N VAL A 205 -10.38 10.83 12.19
CA VAL A 205 -11.62 10.52 11.46
C VAL A 205 -12.78 10.52 12.44
N ARG A 206 -14.02 10.52 11.95
CA ARG A 206 -15.21 10.45 12.81
C ARG A 206 -15.08 9.29 13.82
N PRO A 207 -15.33 9.49 15.12
CA PRO A 207 -15.18 8.42 16.10
C PRO A 207 -16.04 7.20 15.75
N ALA A 208 -15.57 6.02 16.12
CA ALA A 208 -16.37 4.80 15.99
C ALA A 208 -17.61 4.86 16.90
N ALA A 209 -18.74 4.32 16.47
CA ALA A 209 -20.00 4.38 17.23
C ALA A 209 -19.88 3.79 18.65
N ASN A 210 -19.05 2.76 18.84
CA ASN A 210 -18.78 2.19 20.16
C ASN A 210 -17.97 3.12 21.09
N GLN A 211 -17.17 4.03 20.55
CA GLN A 211 -16.45 5.04 21.33
C GLN A 211 -17.40 6.17 21.77
N VAL A 212 -18.29 6.61 20.89
CA VAL A 212 -19.32 7.63 21.22
C VAL A 212 -20.24 7.13 22.35
N ARG A 213 -20.62 5.85 22.32
CA ARG A 213 -21.46 5.23 23.38
C ARG A 213 -20.77 5.16 24.74
N THR A 214 -19.44 5.15 24.79
CA THR A 214 -18.66 5.10 26.04
C THR A 214 -18.41 6.49 26.61
N GLY A 215 -18.53 7.55 25.81
CA GLY A 215 -18.37 8.96 26.23
C GLY A 215 -19.66 9.64 26.73
N GLY A 216 -20.74 8.89 26.91
CA GLY A 216 -22.00 9.42 27.43
C GLY A 216 -22.00 9.52 28.95
N HIS A 217 -21.15 10.36 29.56
CA HIS A 217 -21.31 10.72 30.98
C HIS A 217 -20.60 12.01 31.45
N ASP A 218 -20.40 13.03 30.59
CA ASP A 218 -19.82 14.31 31.03
C ASP A 218 -20.72 15.54 30.74
N ALA A 219 -22.01 15.35 30.44
CA ALA A 219 -22.92 16.46 30.11
C ALA A 219 -23.70 17.06 31.31
N ASP A 220 -23.44 16.62 32.54
CA ASP A 220 -24.18 17.06 33.74
C ASP A 220 -23.30 17.76 34.81
N LEU A 221 -22.26 18.47 34.39
CA LEU A 221 -21.54 19.42 35.26
C LEU A 221 -21.44 20.77 34.54
N ASP A 222 -22.53 21.53 34.63
CA ASP A 222 -22.58 22.97 35.00
C ASP A 222 -24.03 23.48 35.03
#